data_AF-A0A2T6ZUW4-F1
#
_entry.id   AF-A0A2T6ZUW4-F1
#
_cell.length_a   1.000
_cell.length_b   1.000
_cell.length_c   1.000
_cell.angle_alpha   90.00
_cell.angle_beta   90.00
_cell.angle_gamma   90.00
#
_symmetry.space_group_name_H-M   'P 1'
#
loop_
_entity.id
_entity.type
_entity.pdbx_description
1 polymer ?
#
loop_
_entity_poly.entity_id
_entity_poly.type
_entity_poly.pdbx_seq_one_letter_code
_entity_poly.pdbx_strand_id
1 'polypeptide(L)'
;MSASKVLRASTTGRTPLIQFLGKRSIPEPVDHTPRPHPAAPTKALPNSFAEYRKEAQQHGPLSGYKPATAPRAPRAPSISPGQGQVFDRSQLPPRFWRLTLSKQEMEVVESGGAMV
;
A
#
# COMPACT_ATOMS: atom_id res chain seq x y z
N MET A 1 -15.50 50.62 40.84
CA MET A 1 -16.09 50.73 39.48
C MET A 1 -15.05 51.29 38.53
N SER A 2 -15.15 50.92 37.25
CA SER A 2 -14.55 51.53 36.06
C SER A 2 -13.20 51.00 35.53
N ALA A 3 -13.33 49.96 34.71
CA ALA A 3 -12.78 49.78 33.36
C ALA A 3 -11.33 50.24 33.06
N SER A 4 -10.48 49.24 32.81
CA SER A 4 -9.21 49.31 32.10
C SER A 4 -9.39 49.90 30.70
N LYS A 5 -9.20 51.21 30.62
CA LYS A 5 -8.98 51.94 29.37
C LYS A 5 -7.59 51.57 28.85
N VAL A 6 -7.55 51.09 27.61
CA VAL A 6 -6.37 51.08 26.73
C VAL A 6 -5.39 49.92 26.94
N LEU A 7 -5.81 48.71 26.58
CA LEU A 7 -4.93 47.78 25.85
C LEU A 7 -5.38 47.75 24.38
N ARG A 8 -5.38 48.95 23.78
CA ARG A 8 -5.61 49.18 22.34
C ARG A 8 -4.25 49.36 21.67
N ALA A 9 -3.36 48.39 21.86
CA ALA A 9 -2.00 48.43 21.31
C ALA A 9 -1.47 47.02 21.02
N SER A 10 -2.01 46.41 19.95
CA SER A 10 -1.24 45.48 19.09
C SER A 10 -1.95 45.21 17.74
N THR A 11 -2.68 46.19 17.20
CA THR A 11 -3.24 46.13 15.83
C THR A 11 -2.26 46.70 14.79
N THR A 12 -0.95 46.55 15.00
CA THR A 12 0.09 47.00 14.05
C THR A 12 0.97 45.81 13.66
N GLY A 13 0.60 45.14 12.55
CA GLY A 13 1.58 44.46 11.69
C GLY A 13 1.36 42.99 11.35
N ARG A 14 0.41 42.28 11.97
CA ARG A 14 0.15 40.86 11.62
C ARG A 14 -1.31 40.63 11.30
N THR A 15 -1.63 40.65 10.01
CA THR A 15 -2.87 40.07 9.51
C THR A 15 -2.80 38.56 9.72
N PRO A 16 -3.73 37.93 10.45
CA PRO A 16 -3.78 36.47 10.51
C PRO A 16 -3.98 35.93 9.09
N LEU A 17 -3.13 35.00 8.65
CA LEU A 17 -3.26 34.36 7.33
C LEU A 17 -4.52 33.51 7.21
N ILE A 18 -5.16 33.19 8.34
CA ILE A 18 -6.37 32.39 8.39
C ILE A 18 -7.57 33.32 8.28
N GLN A 19 -8.24 33.29 7.13
CA GLN A 19 -9.54 33.93 6.94
C GLN A 19 -10.64 32.99 7.44
N PHE A 20 -11.43 33.43 8.41
CA PHE A 20 -12.63 32.72 8.85
C PHE A 20 -13.73 32.91 7.80
N LEU A 21 -13.64 32.15 6.70
CA LEU A 21 -14.60 32.15 5.59
C LEU A 21 -15.94 31.50 6.01
N GLY A 22 -16.67 32.16 6.92
CA GLY A 22 -18.04 31.81 7.29
C GLY A 22 -18.28 30.33 7.65
N LYS A 23 -19.55 29.90 7.58
CA LYS A 23 -19.90 28.48 7.66
C LYS A 23 -19.58 27.85 6.30
N ARG A 24 -18.82 26.74 6.29
CA ARG A 24 -18.51 25.98 5.08
C ARG A 24 -19.80 25.61 4.35
N SER A 25 -20.01 26.13 3.14
CA SER A 25 -21.08 25.71 2.24
C SER A 25 -20.58 24.56 1.38
N ILE A 26 -21.32 23.45 1.36
CA ILE A 26 -21.05 22.35 0.44
C ILE A 26 -21.48 22.83 -0.95
N PRO A 27 -20.59 22.82 -1.96
CA PRO A 27 -20.98 23.19 -3.31
C PRO A 27 -21.99 22.15 -3.83
N GLU A 28 -23.16 22.63 -4.24
CA GLU A 28 -24.19 21.85 -4.93
C GLU A 28 -24.40 22.48 -6.32
N PRO A 29 -24.50 21.71 -7.43
CA PRO A 29 -24.28 20.27 -7.59
C PRO A 29 -22.85 19.95 -8.07
N VAL A 30 -22.16 19.03 -7.40
CA VAL A 30 -20.89 18.47 -7.90
C VAL A 30 -21.19 17.28 -8.82
N ASP A 31 -20.59 17.27 -10.00
CA ASP A 31 -20.70 16.14 -10.91
C ASP A 31 -19.85 14.96 -10.41
N HIS A 32 -20.53 13.90 -9.97
CA HIS A 32 -19.94 12.65 -9.49
C HIS A 32 -19.87 11.56 -10.57
N THR A 33 -20.05 11.91 -11.84
CA THR A 33 -19.84 10.95 -12.94
C THR A 33 -18.44 10.35 -12.85
N PRO A 34 -18.31 9.01 -12.83
CA PRO A 34 -17.01 8.36 -12.88
C PRO A 34 -16.26 8.85 -14.11
N ARG A 35 -14.99 9.20 -13.95
CA ARG A 35 -14.15 9.68 -15.05
C ARG A 35 -12.80 8.97 -15.02
N PRO A 36 -12.27 8.56 -16.18
CA PRO A 36 -10.95 7.97 -16.24
C PRO A 36 -9.89 8.99 -15.82
N HIS A 37 -8.85 8.52 -15.15
CA HIS A 37 -7.73 9.38 -14.76
C HIS A 37 -7.01 9.91 -16.01
N PRO A 38 -6.55 11.18 -16.06
CA PRO A 38 -5.90 11.75 -17.25
C PRO A 38 -4.62 11.01 -17.66
N ALA A 39 -3.92 10.42 -16.69
CA ALA A 39 -2.73 9.59 -16.92
C ALA A 39 -3.04 8.09 -17.08
N ALA A 40 -4.32 7.68 -17.17
CA ALA A 40 -4.66 6.30 -17.44
C ALA A 40 -4.25 5.93 -18.87
N PRO A 41 -3.66 4.73 -19.10
CA PRO A 41 -3.17 4.33 -20.42
C PRO A 41 -4.29 4.22 -21.46
N THR A 42 -5.46 3.72 -21.07
CA THR A 42 -6.62 3.51 -21.95
C THR A 42 -7.57 4.71 -22.01
N LYS A 43 -7.47 5.66 -21.06
CA LYS A 43 -8.36 6.83 -20.91
C LYS A 43 -9.86 6.50 -20.98
N ALA A 44 -10.23 5.26 -20.66
CA ALA A 44 -11.60 4.76 -20.67
C ALA A 44 -11.89 4.03 -19.36
N LEU A 45 -13.15 4.06 -18.92
CA LEU A 45 -13.59 3.28 -17.77
C LEU A 45 -13.86 1.84 -18.19
N PRO A 46 -13.56 0.85 -17.34
CA PRO A 46 -13.98 -0.53 -17.58
C PRO A 46 -15.50 -0.64 -17.53
N ASN A 47 -16.12 -1.26 -18.54
CA ASN A 47 -17.57 -1.47 -18.56
C ASN A 47 -18.02 -2.57 -17.56
N SER A 48 -17.15 -3.53 -17.24
CA SER A 48 -17.39 -4.52 -16.20
C SER A 48 -16.10 -5.14 -15.64
N PHE A 49 -16.16 -5.62 -14.40
CA PHE A 49 -15.05 -6.38 -13.80
C PHE A 49 -14.73 -7.67 -14.57
N ALA A 50 -15.74 -8.28 -15.19
CA ALA A 50 -15.58 -9.50 -15.99
C ALA A 50 -14.76 -9.24 -17.26
N GLU A 51 -14.99 -8.13 -17.95
CA GLU A 51 -14.21 -7.74 -19.14
C GLU A 51 -12.80 -7.31 -18.77
N TYR A 52 -12.64 -6.51 -17.71
CA TYR A 52 -11.32 -6.15 -17.16
C TYR A 52 -10.46 -7.39 -16.89
N ARG A 53 -11.06 -8.44 -16.30
CA ARG A 53 -10.34 -9.69 -16.00
C ARG A 53 -9.86 -10.41 -17.26
N LYS A 54 -10.59 -10.33 -18.38
CA LYS A 54 -10.19 -10.93 -19.65
C LYS A 54 -8.98 -10.23 -20.26
N GLU A 55 -8.94 -8.90 -20.19
CA GLU A 55 -7.82 -8.09 -20.70
C GLU A 55 -6.58 -8.18 -19.80
N ALA A 56 -6.77 -8.14 -18.47
CA ALA A 56 -5.67 -8.16 -17.50
C ALA A 56 -4.96 -9.53 -17.40
N GLN A 57 -5.59 -10.62 -17.86
CA GLN A 57 -5.01 -11.97 -17.82
C GLN A 57 -3.96 -12.25 -18.92
N GLN A 58 -3.52 -11.23 -19.67
CA GLN A 58 -2.47 -11.38 -20.68
C GLN A 58 -1.12 -11.86 -20.10
N HIS A 59 -0.89 -11.68 -18.79
CA HIS A 59 0.32 -12.15 -18.12
C HIS A 59 -0.03 -12.95 -16.85
N GLY A 60 -0.06 -14.28 -16.96
CA GLY A 60 -0.16 -15.15 -15.79
C GLY A 60 -0.76 -16.54 -16.08
N PRO A 61 -0.55 -17.51 -15.18
CA PRO A 61 -0.95 -18.91 -15.37
C PRO A 61 -2.47 -19.15 -15.39
N LEU A 62 -3.29 -18.10 -15.19
CA LEU A 62 -4.76 -18.20 -15.22
C LEU A 62 -5.37 -18.09 -16.63
N SER A 63 -4.59 -17.76 -17.67
CA SER A 63 -5.06 -17.61 -19.06
C SER A 63 -5.56 -18.93 -19.72
N GLY A 64 -5.72 -20.01 -18.96
CA GLY A 64 -5.98 -21.35 -19.51
C GLY A 64 -6.88 -22.27 -18.67
N TYR A 65 -7.65 -21.78 -17.69
CA TYR A 65 -8.58 -22.65 -16.97
C TYR A 65 -9.74 -23.08 -17.87
N LYS A 66 -9.57 -24.20 -18.57
CA LYS A 66 -10.64 -24.93 -19.26
C LYS A 66 -11.25 -25.94 -18.26
N PRO A 67 -12.58 -26.08 -18.18
CA PRO A 67 -13.22 -27.08 -17.34
C PRO A 67 -12.78 -28.50 -17.71
N ALA A 68 -12.83 -29.39 -16.73
CA ALA A 68 -12.14 -30.68 -16.54
C ALA A 68 -12.14 -31.76 -17.65
N THR A 69 -12.54 -31.47 -18.89
CA THR A 69 -12.68 -32.48 -19.97
C THR A 69 -11.72 -32.29 -21.15
N ALA A 70 -10.75 -31.36 -21.05
CA ALA A 70 -9.71 -31.18 -22.07
C ALA A 70 -8.35 -31.75 -21.62
N PRO A 71 -7.54 -32.33 -22.53
CA PRO A 71 -6.24 -32.89 -22.17
C PRO A 71 -5.35 -31.81 -21.56
N ARG A 72 -4.71 -32.17 -20.44
CA ARG A 72 -3.86 -31.32 -19.60
C ARG A 72 -2.91 -30.46 -20.44
N ALA A 73 -3.15 -29.16 -20.45
CA ALA A 73 -2.26 -28.16 -21.05
C ALA A 73 -0.84 -28.30 -20.46
N PRO A 74 0.21 -27.97 -21.25
CA PRO A 74 1.58 -28.24 -20.87
C PRO A 74 1.93 -27.50 -19.57
N ARG A 75 2.59 -28.26 -18.70
CA ARG A 75 3.20 -27.91 -17.42
C ARG A 75 3.46 -26.41 -17.25
N ALA A 76 2.94 -25.83 -16.16
CA ALA A 76 3.28 -24.48 -15.71
C ALA A 76 4.80 -24.24 -15.83
N PRO A 77 5.23 -23.01 -16.17
CA PRO A 77 6.65 -22.69 -16.26
C PRO A 77 7.35 -23.13 -14.96
N SER A 78 8.57 -23.65 -15.10
CA SER A 78 9.32 -24.18 -13.96
C SER A 78 9.41 -23.13 -12.87
N ILE A 79 8.87 -23.42 -11.69
CA ILE A 79 8.96 -22.58 -10.48
C ILE A 79 10.36 -22.75 -9.88
N SER A 80 11.39 -22.87 -10.71
CA SER A 80 12.78 -22.99 -10.30
C SER A 80 13.42 -21.61 -10.39
N PRO A 81 14.32 -21.26 -9.48
CA PRO A 81 14.98 -19.97 -9.57
C PRO A 81 15.91 -19.98 -10.78
N GLY A 82 16.17 -18.81 -11.38
CA GLY A 82 17.15 -18.68 -12.45
C GLY A 82 18.56 -19.05 -11.98
N GLN A 83 19.49 -19.24 -12.91
CA GLN A 83 20.90 -19.48 -12.56
C GLN A 83 21.43 -18.36 -11.67
N GLY A 84 21.97 -18.72 -10.50
CA GLY A 84 22.48 -17.77 -9.49
C GLY A 84 21.40 -17.13 -8.60
N GLN A 85 20.12 -17.47 -8.79
CA GLN A 85 19.04 -17.06 -7.90
C GLN A 85 18.70 -18.21 -6.95
N VAL A 86 18.26 -17.85 -5.76
CA VAL A 86 17.82 -18.79 -4.71
C VAL A 86 16.55 -18.24 -4.09
N PHE A 87 15.62 -19.13 -3.75
CA PHE A 87 14.32 -18.72 -3.21
C PHE A 87 14.37 -18.33 -1.75
N ASP A 88 15.26 -18.98 -1.00
CA ASP A 88 15.38 -18.76 0.42
C ASP A 88 16.82 -18.40 0.79
N ARG A 89 16.96 -17.60 1.84
CA ARG A 89 18.26 -17.16 2.37
C ARG A 89 19.05 -18.32 2.96
N SER A 90 18.38 -19.40 3.38
CA SER A 90 19.00 -20.66 3.80
C SER A 90 19.87 -21.30 2.71
N GLN A 91 19.61 -20.98 1.43
CA GLN A 91 20.37 -21.49 0.29
C GLN A 91 21.59 -20.62 -0.06
N LEU A 92 21.75 -19.45 0.59
CA LEU A 92 22.93 -18.58 0.47
C LEU A 92 24.03 -18.99 1.46
N PRO A 93 25.24 -18.44 1.36
CA PRO A 93 26.26 -18.62 2.40
C PRO A 93 25.79 -18.19 3.81
N PRO A 94 26.30 -18.81 4.89
CA PRO A 94 25.81 -18.61 6.27
C PRO A 94 25.76 -17.15 6.74
N ARG A 95 26.62 -16.28 6.21
CA ARG A 95 26.62 -14.84 6.50
C ARG A 95 25.31 -14.13 6.13
N PHE A 96 24.52 -14.70 5.23
CA PHE A 96 23.24 -14.15 4.80
C PHE A 96 22.04 -14.81 5.48
N TRP A 97 22.28 -15.82 6.32
CA TRP A 97 21.22 -16.51 7.05
C TRP A 97 20.62 -15.60 8.11
N ARG A 98 19.42 -15.94 8.56
CA ARG A 98 18.82 -15.31 9.73
C ARG A 98 19.57 -15.79 10.97
N LEU A 99 19.70 -14.93 11.98
CA LEU A 99 20.22 -15.34 13.29
C LEU A 99 19.34 -16.46 13.86
N THR A 100 19.95 -17.61 14.14
CA THR A 100 19.30 -18.73 14.82
C THR A 100 19.68 -18.68 16.29
N LEU A 101 18.72 -18.36 17.16
CA LEU A 101 18.94 -18.43 18.61
C LEU A 101 18.94 -19.89 19.06
N SER A 102 19.97 -20.27 19.80
CA SER A 102 20.01 -21.54 20.54
C SER A 102 18.98 -21.52 21.68
N LYS A 103 18.62 -22.71 22.19
CA LYS A 103 17.66 -22.82 23.32
C LYS A 103 18.12 -22.05 24.55
N GLN A 104 19.42 -22.10 24.85
CA GLN A 104 20.00 -21.38 25.98
C GLN A 104 19.92 -19.87 25.79
N GLU A 105 20.21 -19.35 24.60
CA GLU A 105 20.07 -17.91 24.32
C GLU A 105 18.61 -17.46 24.38
N MET A 106 17.69 -18.31 23.94
CA MET A 106 16.25 -18.07 24.02
C MET A 106 15.80 -17.97 25.48
N GLU A 107 16.23 -18.90 26.34
CA GLU A 107 15.98 -18.88 27.78
C GLU A 107 16.57 -17.63 28.45
N VAL A 108 17.76 -17.19 28.06
CA VAL A 108 18.38 -15.96 28.59
C VAL A 108 17.61 -14.70 28.17
N VAL A 109 17.10 -14.66 26.94
CA VAL A 109 16.26 -13.57 26.46
C VAL A 109 14.92 -13.56 27.20
N GLU A 110 14.31 -14.72 27.40
CA GLU A 110 13.04 -14.88 28.12
C GLU A 110 13.16 -14.57 29.62
N SER A 111 14.29 -14.92 30.25
CA SER A 111 14.60 -14.56 31.63
C SER A 111 14.99 -13.09 31.79
N GLY A 112 15.11 -12.33 30.69
CA GLY A 112 15.52 -10.94 30.71
C GLY A 112 16.95 -10.72 31.23
N GLY A 113 17.82 -11.73 31.09
CA GLY A 113 19.16 -11.71 31.67
C GLY A 113 19.21 -11.93 33.18
N ALA A 114 18.10 -12.31 33.81
CA ALA A 114 18.09 -12.77 35.20
C ALA A 114 18.60 -14.23 35.25
N MET A 115 19.93 -14.41 35.26
CA MET A 115 20.50 -15.66 35.75
C MET A 115 20.61 -15.57 37.28
N VAL A 116 20.09 -16.56 37.98
CA VAL A 116 20.24 -16.76 39.43
C VAL A 116 21.09 -18.01 39.65
#